data_AF-A0A524IAQ9-F1
#
_entry.id   AF-A0A524IAQ9-F1
#
_cell.length_a   1.000
_cell.length_b   1.000
_cell.length_c   1.000
_cell.angle_alpha   90.00
_cell.angle_beta   90.00
_cell.angle_gamma   90.00
#
_symmetry.space_group_name_H-M   'P 1'
#
loop_
_entity.id
_entity.type
_entity.pdbx_description
1 polymer ?
#
loop_
_entity_poly.entity_id
_entity_poly.type
_entity_poly.pdbx_seq_one_letter_code
_entity_poly.pdbx_strand_id
1 'polypeptide(L)'
;ARGIDIDKLPHVVNFELPNIPEDYVHRIGRTARAGQQGHAVSLVCVDELKLLRDIEKLLGKDIGKINLPGYDIDPRIKAEPIRNGGGRNNSGNRDSNRNGSRGKGRAGAGRGKPGGDRSGGSRAHWS
;
A
#
# COMPACT_ATOMS: atom_id res chain seq x y z
N ALA A 1 5.35 12.78 -10.40
CA ALA A 1 5.71 12.19 -9.11
C ALA A 1 6.71 13.10 -8.40
N ARG A 2 6.33 13.71 -7.27
CA ARG A 2 7.29 14.34 -6.35
C ARG A 2 7.05 13.73 -4.97
N GLY A 3 8.11 13.41 -4.25
CA GLY A 3 7.97 12.97 -2.86
C GLY A 3 9.23 12.37 -2.30
N ILE A 4 10.18 13.25 -2.00
CA ILE A 4 11.42 13.08 -1.24
C ILE A 4 11.43 11.86 -0.30
N ASP A 5 12.40 10.97 -0.52
CA ASP A 5 12.75 9.87 0.39
C ASP A 5 13.64 10.43 1.53
N ILE A 6 13.02 11.03 2.54
CA ILE A 6 13.72 11.42 3.77
C ILE A 6 13.57 10.26 4.76
N ASP A 7 14.70 9.61 5.00
CA ASP A 7 14.83 8.55 6.00
C ASP A 7 15.62 9.08 7.22
N LYS A 8 15.42 8.42 8.38
CA LYS A 8 16.14 8.67 9.66
C LYS A 8 15.73 9.96 10.38
N LEU A 9 14.44 10.28 10.40
CA LEU A 9 13.94 11.37 11.23
C LEU A 9 13.91 10.97 12.71
N PRO A 10 14.30 11.85 13.65
CA PRO A 10 14.20 11.55 15.08
C PRO A 10 12.74 11.56 15.57
N HIS A 11 11.87 12.32 14.90
CA HIS A 11 10.47 12.50 15.26
C HIS A 11 9.57 12.52 14.02
N VAL A 12 8.39 11.92 14.13
CA VAL A 12 7.30 11.99 13.15
C VAL A 12 6.05 12.50 13.88
N VAL A 13 5.38 13.50 13.33
CA VAL A 13 4.11 14.02 13.87
C VAL A 13 3.02 13.86 12.81
N ASN A 14 1.96 13.12 13.14
CA ASN A 14 0.74 13.05 12.34
C ASN A 14 -0.23 14.11 12.88
N PHE A 15 -0.53 15.12 12.05
CA PHE A 15 -1.57 16.10 12.37
C PHE A 15 -2.97 15.53 12.21
N GLU A 16 -3.13 14.57 11.29
CA GLU A 16 -4.38 13.88 10.96
C GLU A 16 -4.06 12.40 10.73
N LEU A 17 -4.94 11.50 11.19
CA LEU A 17 -4.79 10.08 10.96
C LEU A 17 -5.11 9.72 9.50
N PRO A 18 -4.32 8.84 8.86
CA PRO A 18 -4.65 8.37 7.54
C PRO A 18 -5.89 7.45 7.59
N ASN A 19 -6.72 7.53 6.55
CA ASN A 19 -7.89 6.65 6.39
C ASN A 19 -7.51 5.17 6.20
N ILE A 20 -6.29 4.91 5.75
CA ILE A 20 -5.74 3.57 5.54
C ILE A 20 -4.70 3.30 6.65
N PRO A 21 -4.91 2.31 7.53
CA PRO A 21 -3.99 2.00 8.61
C PRO A 21 -2.55 1.68 8.15
N GLU A 22 -2.37 1.07 6.98
CA GLU A 22 -1.05 0.80 6.41
C GLU A 22 -0.27 2.08 6.12
N ASP A 23 -0.96 3.16 5.71
CA ASP A 23 -0.32 4.45 5.50
C ASP A 23 0.20 5.06 6.81
N TYR A 24 -0.41 4.74 7.95
CA TYR A 24 0.12 5.13 9.26
C TYR A 24 1.48 4.47 9.49
N VAL A 25 1.57 3.16 9.26
CA VAL A 25 2.82 2.39 9.40
C VAL A 25 3.89 2.94 8.46
N HIS A 26 3.53 3.25 7.20
CA HIS A 26 4.47 3.84 6.24
C HIS A 26 4.96 5.23 6.66
N ARG A 27 4.11 6.07 7.27
CA ARG A 27 4.50 7.39 7.79
C ARG A 27 5.46 7.28 8.96
N ILE A 28 5.11 6.50 9.98
CA ILE A 28 5.98 6.34 11.16
C ILE A 28 7.26 5.56 10.82
N GLY A 29 7.25 4.77 9.76
CA GLY A 29 8.43 4.07 9.24
C GLY A 29 9.55 5.00 8.76
N ARG A 30 9.36 6.32 8.74
CA ARG A 30 10.41 7.33 8.51
C ARG A 30 11.29 7.57 9.74
N THR A 31 10.85 7.13 10.92
CA THR A 31 11.61 7.11 12.16
C THR A 31 11.93 5.68 12.59
N ALA A 32 12.71 5.52 13.68
CA ALA A 32 12.99 4.24 14.35
C ALA A 32 13.45 3.07 13.44
N ARG A 33 14.33 3.34 12.46
CA ARG A 33 14.92 2.30 11.58
C ARG A 33 16.30 1.86 12.05
N ALA A 34 16.70 0.64 11.66
CA ALA A 34 18.06 0.11 11.87
C ALA A 34 18.55 0.11 13.33
N GLY A 35 17.64 -0.21 14.28
CA GLY A 35 17.97 -0.28 15.71
C GLY A 35 18.07 1.08 16.41
N GLN A 36 17.82 2.18 15.70
CA GLN A 36 17.73 3.51 16.30
C GLN A 36 16.36 3.71 16.94
N GLN A 37 16.33 4.43 18.06
CA GLN A 37 15.08 4.89 18.66
C GLN A 37 14.49 6.04 17.84
N GLY A 38 13.17 6.13 17.84
CA GLY A 38 12.44 7.16 17.11
C GLY A 38 11.04 7.32 17.69
N HIS A 39 10.54 8.56 17.67
CA HIS A 39 9.26 8.89 18.29
C HIS A 39 8.23 9.28 17.24
N ALA A 40 7.03 8.71 17.36
CA ALA A 40 5.88 9.09 16.56
C ALA A 40 4.76 9.59 17.46
N VAL A 41 4.23 10.78 17.17
CA VAL A 41 3.12 11.40 17.88
C VAL A 41 1.99 11.64 16.88
N SER A 42 0.76 11.39 17.29
CA SER A 42 -0.42 11.68 16.48
C SER A 42 -1.38 12.53 17.27
N LEU A 43 -1.89 13.60 16.66
CA LEU A 43 -3.02 14.34 17.17
C LEU A 43 -4.28 13.62 16.72
N VAL A 44 -5.21 13.40 17.65
CA VAL A 44 -6.42 12.61 17.39
C VAL A 44 -7.62 13.33 18.00
N CYS A 45 -8.65 13.56 17.19
CA CYS A 45 -9.93 14.08 17.65
C CYS A 45 -10.98 12.97 17.84
N VAL A 46 -12.16 13.33 18.34
CA VAL A 46 -13.29 12.40 18.55
C VAL A 46 -13.73 11.69 17.27
N ASP A 47 -13.63 12.36 16.13
CA ASP A 47 -14.08 11.86 14.83
C ASP A 47 -13.16 10.72 14.33
N GLU A 48 -11.89 10.76 14.73
CA GLU A 48 -10.84 9.86 14.28
C GLU A 48 -10.66 8.64 15.19
N LEU A 49 -11.43 8.50 16.28
CA LEU A 49 -11.33 7.36 17.19
C LEU A 49 -11.52 6.02 16.50
N LYS A 50 -12.30 5.98 15.40
CA LYS A 50 -12.44 4.77 14.58
C LYS A 50 -11.15 4.45 13.82
N LEU A 51 -10.51 5.45 13.20
CA LEU A 51 -9.24 5.26 12.50
C LEU A 51 -8.15 4.81 13.46
N LEU A 52 -8.10 5.39 14.66
CA LEU A 52 -7.18 4.99 15.71
C LEU A 52 -7.34 3.51 16.07
N ARG A 53 -8.59 3.04 16.25
CA ARG A 53 -8.87 1.62 16.54
C ARG A 53 -8.43 0.70 15.41
N ASP A 54 -8.64 1.10 14.16
CA ASP A 54 -8.21 0.31 12.99
C ASP A 54 -6.67 0.21 12.93
N ILE A 55 -5.96 1.28 13.29
CA ILE A 55 -4.50 1.30 13.44
C ILE A 55 -4.04 0.41 14.60
N GLU A 56 -4.62 0.53 15.79
CA GLU A 56 -4.30 -0.29 16.96
C GLU A 56 -4.49 -1.78 16.65
N LYS A 57 -5.57 -2.12 15.93
CA LYS A 57 -5.85 -3.48 15.46
C LYS A 57 -4.79 -3.99 14.48
N LEU A 58 -4.36 -3.17 13.51
CA LEU A 58 -3.29 -3.53 12.58
C LEU A 58 -1.96 -3.76 13.30
N LEU A 59 -1.66 -2.93 14.30
CA LEU A 59 -0.43 -3.04 15.12
C LEU A 59 -0.49 -4.19 16.15
N GLY A 60 -1.68 -4.68 16.47
CA GLY A 60 -1.90 -5.69 17.51
C GLY A 60 -1.60 -5.18 18.93
N LYS A 61 -1.60 -3.87 19.14
CA LYS A 61 -1.35 -3.24 20.44
C LYS A 61 -1.99 -1.86 20.53
N ASP A 62 -2.33 -1.46 21.75
CA ASP A 62 -2.86 -0.14 22.03
C ASP A 62 -1.78 0.93 21.93
N ILE A 63 -2.15 2.11 21.43
CA ILE A 63 -1.27 3.28 21.40
C ILE A 63 -1.51 4.06 22.69
N GLY A 64 -0.43 4.41 23.39
CA GLY A 64 -0.49 5.23 24.60
C GLY A 64 -1.16 6.57 24.33
N LYS A 65 -2.19 6.91 25.11
CA LYS A 65 -2.95 8.15 25.00
C LYS A 65 -2.53 9.08 26.12
N ILE A 66 -2.22 10.32 25.77
CA ILE A 66 -1.86 11.36 26.73
C ILE A 66 -2.94 12.43 26.62
N ASN A 67 -3.73 12.60 27.68
CA ASN A 67 -4.66 13.72 27.77
C ASN A 67 -3.86 14.96 28.20
N LEU A 68 -3.99 16.04 27.42
CA LEU A 68 -3.40 17.32 27.78
C LEU A 68 -4.41 18.13 28.58
N PRO A 69 -4.01 18.74 29.71
CA PRO A 69 -4.91 19.60 30.49
C PRO A 69 -5.55 20.68 29.62
N GLY A 70 -6.88 20.77 29.61
CA GLY A 70 -7.63 21.73 28.79
C GLY A 70 -7.96 21.24 27.37
N TYR A 71 -7.53 20.04 27.00
CA TYR A 71 -7.87 19.35 25.74
C TYR A 71 -8.51 17.99 26.00
N ASP A 72 -9.20 17.86 27.13
CA ASP A 72 -9.93 16.64 27.46
C ASP A 72 -11.02 16.39 26.42
N ILE A 73 -11.17 15.12 26.05
CA ILE A 73 -12.21 14.68 25.13
C ILE A 73 -13.56 14.79 25.86
N ASP A 74 -14.38 15.77 25.49
CA ASP A 74 -15.74 15.87 26.03
C ASP A 74 -16.58 14.70 25.47
N PRO A 75 -17.06 13.77 26.33
CA PRO A 75 -17.81 12.60 25.90
C PRO A 75 -19.18 12.93 25.27
N ARG A 76 -19.63 14.19 25.33
CA ARG A 76 -20.87 14.67 24.70
C ARG A 76 -20.69 15.01 23.23
N ILE A 77 -19.46 15.21 22.77
CA ILE A 77 -19.19 15.52 21.37
C ILE A 77 -19.39 14.24 20.55
N LYS A 78 -20.29 14.30 19.58
CA LYS A 78 -20.54 13.19 18.66
C LYS A 78 -19.53 13.25 17.52
N ALA A 79 -19.01 12.08 17.18
CA ALA A 79 -18.14 11.94 16.03
C ALA A 79 -18.88 12.32 14.73
N GLU A 80 -18.35 13.29 14.00
CA GLU A 80 -18.77 13.62 12.64
C GLU A 80 -18.07 12.73 11.60
N PRO A 81 -18.69 12.53 10.42
CA PRO A 81 -18.05 11.78 9.35
C PRO A 81 -16.81 12.51 8.83
N ILE A 82 -15.66 11.84 8.86
CA ILE A 82 -14.36 12.35 8.39
C ILE A 82 -14.45 12.67 6.89
N ARG A 83 -14.27 13.95 6.54
CA ARG A 83 -14.24 14.42 5.13
C ARG A 83 -12.80 14.55 4.62
N ASN A 84 -12.01 13.50 4.71
CA ASN A 84 -10.64 13.52 4.19
C ASN A 84 -10.62 13.16 2.69
N GLY A 85 -10.38 14.19 1.88
CA GLY A 85 -10.40 14.14 0.43
C GLY A 85 -9.44 13.11 -0.17
N GLY A 86 -10.00 12.27 -1.04
CA GLY A 86 -9.23 11.50 -2.00
C GLY A 86 -8.72 10.18 -1.47
N GLY A 87 -9.64 9.21 -1.36
CA GLY A 87 -9.26 7.80 -1.41
C GLY A 87 -8.38 7.55 -2.63
N ARG A 88 -7.10 7.27 -2.40
CA ARG A 88 -6.34 6.48 -3.35
C ARG A 88 -6.94 5.08 -3.27
N ASN A 89 -7.89 4.83 -4.15
CA ASN A 89 -8.29 3.48 -4.54
C ASN A 89 -7.03 2.77 -5.05
N ASN A 90 -6.28 2.17 -4.13
CA ASN A 90 -5.38 1.08 -4.44
C ASN A 90 -6.08 -0.24 -4.11
N SER A 91 -7.32 -0.37 -4.59
CA SER A 91 -7.90 -1.67 -4.85
C SER A 91 -7.11 -2.26 -6.01
N GLY A 92 -6.12 -3.07 -5.69
CA GLY A 92 -5.40 -3.86 -6.66
C GLY A 92 -6.40 -4.60 -7.54
N ASN A 93 -6.45 -4.24 -8.81
CA ASN A 93 -7.10 -5.03 -9.84
C ASN A 93 -6.20 -6.25 -10.12
N ARG A 94 -6.15 -7.17 -9.15
CA ARG A 94 -5.84 -8.58 -9.38
C ARG A 94 -7.19 -9.27 -9.58
N ASP A 95 -7.69 -9.22 -10.81
CA ASP A 95 -8.59 -10.26 -11.29
C ASP A 95 -8.00 -10.88 -12.57
N SER A 96 -7.46 -12.06 -12.33
CA SER A 96 -7.20 -13.11 -13.29
C SER A 96 -8.51 -13.80 -13.68
N ASN A 97 -9.07 -13.53 -14.86
CA ASN A 97 -9.68 -14.62 -15.64
C ASN A 97 -10.10 -14.28 -17.08
N ARG A 98 -9.54 -15.09 -17.99
CA ARG A 98 -10.21 -15.87 -19.04
C ARG A 98 -11.32 -15.24 -19.90
N ASN A 99 -11.05 -15.37 -21.20
CA ASN A 99 -11.96 -15.79 -22.28
C ASN A 99 -12.52 -14.67 -23.16
N GLY A 100 -12.00 -14.58 -24.39
CA GLY A 100 -12.48 -13.66 -25.42
C GLY A 100 -11.84 -13.93 -26.77
N SER A 101 -12.37 -14.94 -27.44
CA SER A 101 -12.04 -15.38 -28.80
C SER A 101 -12.13 -14.28 -29.88
N ARG A 102 -11.37 -14.50 -30.98
CA ARG A 102 -11.54 -13.97 -32.35
C ARG A 102 -11.07 -12.53 -32.67
N GLY A 103 -9.94 -12.46 -33.39
CA GLY A 103 -9.58 -11.29 -34.20
C GLY A 103 -8.59 -11.65 -35.31
N LYS A 104 -9.10 -11.85 -36.53
CA LYS A 104 -8.36 -12.05 -37.78
C LYS A 104 -7.29 -10.97 -38.00
N GLY A 105 -6.04 -11.37 -38.25
CA GLY A 105 -5.05 -10.59 -39.01
C GLY A 105 -4.52 -11.47 -40.15
N ARG A 106 -5.09 -11.38 -41.35
CA ARG A 106 -4.64 -10.57 -42.50
C ARG A 106 -3.23 -10.93 -43.02
N ALA A 107 -3.27 -11.40 -44.27
CA ALA A 107 -2.20 -11.87 -45.12
C ALA A 107 -1.08 -10.84 -45.35
N GLY A 108 0.11 -11.37 -45.62
CA GLY A 108 1.12 -10.66 -46.40
C GLY A 108 2.54 -11.05 -46.04
N ALA A 109 3.13 -11.99 -46.78
CA ALA A 109 4.53 -11.98 -47.26
C ALA A 109 4.91 -13.36 -47.80
N GLY A 110 5.04 -13.46 -49.11
CA GLY A 110 5.63 -14.63 -49.75
C GLY A 110 7.15 -14.62 -49.69
N ARG A 111 7.76 -15.81 -49.69
CA ARG A 111 8.87 -16.25 -50.57
C ARG A 111 9.56 -17.48 -49.98
N GLY A 112 9.83 -18.46 -50.84
CA GLY A 112 10.91 -19.44 -50.66
C GLY A 112 10.49 -20.86 -50.25
N LYS A 113 10.27 -21.72 -51.25
CA LYS A 113 10.69 -23.14 -51.21
C LYS A 113 12.15 -23.22 -51.71
N PRO A 114 12.92 -24.33 -51.63
CA PRO A 114 12.56 -25.72 -51.25
C PRO A 114 13.60 -26.47 -50.37
N GLY A 115 13.31 -27.74 -50.04
CA GLY A 115 14.28 -28.77 -49.66
C GLY A 115 14.53 -28.88 -48.15
N GLY A 116 14.73 -30.05 -47.56
CA GLY A 116 14.94 -31.40 -48.05
C GLY A 116 15.05 -32.36 -46.86
N ASP A 117 15.03 -33.64 -47.20
CA ASP A 117 15.14 -34.86 -46.40
C ASP A 117 15.93 -34.89 -45.06
N ARG A 118 15.42 -35.77 -44.19
CA ARG A 118 16.12 -36.80 -43.38
C ARG A 118 16.87 -36.43 -42.08
N SER A 119 16.40 -37.13 -41.06
CA SER A 119 17.16 -38.00 -40.13
C SER A 119 18.09 -37.38 -39.10
N GLY A 120 17.88 -37.81 -37.85
CA GLY A 120 18.99 -38.25 -37.00
C GLY A 120 19.20 -37.46 -35.72
N GLY A 121 18.92 -38.12 -34.59
CA GLY A 121 19.89 -38.18 -33.49
C GLY A 121 19.71 -37.25 -32.29
N SER A 122 19.47 -37.89 -31.15
CA SER A 122 20.23 -37.71 -29.90
C SER A 122 19.79 -36.68 -28.85
N ARG A 123 19.13 -37.22 -27.81
CA ARG A 123 19.36 -37.05 -26.35
C ARG A 123 20.35 -35.99 -25.86
N ALA A 124 19.91 -35.22 -24.85
CA ALA A 124 20.57 -34.98 -23.53
C ALA A 124 19.64 -34.05 -22.70
N HIS A 125 18.96 -34.49 -21.63
CA HIS A 125 19.41 -34.62 -20.23
C HIS A 125 20.38 -33.52 -19.74
N TRP A 126 19.88 -32.65 -18.86
CA TRP A 126 20.66 -31.76 -18.00
C TRP A 126 20.11 -31.84 -16.57
N SER A 127 21.06 -31.94 -15.64
CA SER A 127 20.89 -32.07 -14.18
C SER A 127 20.30 -30.83 -13.51
#